data_AF-A0A3M2G7A3-F1
#
_entry.id   AF-A0A3M2G7A3-F1
#
_cell.length_a   1.000
_cell.length_b   1.000
_cell.length_c   1.000
_cell.angle_alpha   90.00
_cell.angle_beta   90.00
_cell.angle_gamma   90.00
#
_symmetry.space_group_name_H-M   'P 1'
#
loop_
_entity.id
_entity.type
_entity.pdbx_description
1 polymer ?
#
loop_
_entity_poly.entity_id
_entity_poly.type
_entity_poly.pdbx_seq_one_letter_code
_entity_poly.pdbx_strand_id
1 'polypeptide(L)'
;MNKLDILAREWQFTPDREYASHLVKIINDPKRTRKRPQPECWHHRPPLSETLPILFDAGEDNHFKIRWLKRLKDRINSLNKLSPVTKYLTDLDDSDWITRLVAAYAITQLGSETFTALTPLVTNPDHPHWATANWLVQSICQYTLQEFGDNTEQYLCQNCLTRLSKQTLSGHKTTFQFIACRSCRQSRTVIKAAGEIVWVLDQRWKKRTAQTDNQFRINGLLQSSLGEIERVEILRARGNQIDAFINQLQSDTDRIRTQRYPQMVCFVDDQCKLAPSQVEQLQQKFGHVEYYAWREQEAENQQRVFPISPVKSEVQHQQQRLIRQLNSKEPSHRVSACKQLAKQPVPHAFERLYRRLRDSDPKVKSAAACALVRQCKPLCRTPNTLMCRDCFTRVTHEKVPLNRWFTGDIYYCNRCKQIEPLLHGIHTIIAVLDEQQEKTLVINGTRAEVNWLKIKTIFDFDGVEIRRANNPEIEQFCAQIRKHPDPQWQERFRAIPCTVHPSLQFAPSTQAILTGTFTTITTMTSQKG
;
A
#
# COMPACT_ATOMS: atom_id res chain seq x y z
N MET A 1 -48.58 -7.38 -14.81
CA MET A 1 -47.16 -7.77 -14.93
C MET A 1 -46.32 -6.51 -14.85
N ASN A 2 -45.41 -6.41 -13.88
CA ASN A 2 -44.58 -5.23 -13.67
C ASN A 2 -43.46 -5.22 -14.74
N LYS A 3 -43.00 -4.04 -15.19
CA LYS A 3 -41.82 -3.89 -16.08
C LYS A 3 -40.59 -4.66 -15.57
N LEU A 4 -40.51 -4.93 -14.26
CA LEU A 4 -39.51 -5.81 -13.64
C LEU A 4 -39.59 -7.29 -14.06
N ASP A 5 -40.78 -7.84 -14.33
CA ASP A 5 -40.97 -9.24 -14.76
C ASP A 5 -40.55 -9.45 -16.22
N ILE A 6 -40.63 -8.39 -17.03
CA ILE A 6 -40.20 -8.37 -18.44
C ILE A 6 -38.66 -8.29 -18.50
N LEU A 7 -38.05 -7.41 -17.68
CA LEU A 7 -36.60 -7.31 -17.56
C LEU A 7 -35.95 -8.57 -16.95
N ALA A 8 -36.66 -9.30 -16.08
CA ALA A 8 -36.22 -10.58 -15.54
C ALA A 8 -36.29 -11.74 -16.57
N ARG A 9 -37.13 -11.64 -17.61
CA ARG A 9 -37.23 -12.66 -18.67
C ARG A 9 -36.21 -12.47 -19.80
N GLU A 10 -35.83 -11.24 -20.12
CA GLU A 10 -34.89 -10.93 -21.22
C GLU A 10 -33.40 -11.22 -20.90
N TRP A 11 -33.07 -11.59 -19.67
CA TRP A 11 -31.68 -11.73 -19.17
C TRP A 11 -31.13 -13.17 -19.17
N GLN A 12 -31.69 -14.09 -19.96
CA GLN A 12 -31.18 -15.47 -20.02
C GLN A 12 -29.85 -15.51 -20.78
N PHE A 13 -28.73 -15.77 -20.08
CA PHE A 13 -27.44 -16.37 -20.51
C PHE A 13 -26.23 -15.69 -19.81
N THR A 14 -25.87 -16.18 -18.60
CA THR A 14 -24.51 -16.28 -17.95
C THR A 14 -24.60 -16.36 -16.40
N PRO A 15 -23.61 -16.96 -15.68
CA PRO A 15 -23.72 -17.32 -14.26
C PRO A 15 -23.51 -16.20 -13.22
N ASP A 16 -22.97 -15.03 -13.59
CA ASP A 16 -22.82 -13.85 -12.70
C ASP A 16 -24.16 -13.22 -12.23
N ARG A 17 -25.27 -13.82 -12.67
CA ARG A 17 -26.63 -13.30 -12.57
C ARG A 17 -27.30 -13.54 -11.23
N GLU A 18 -27.05 -14.66 -10.55
CA GLU A 18 -27.73 -14.94 -9.27
C GLU A 18 -27.26 -14.01 -8.17
N TYR A 19 -25.96 -13.72 -8.11
CA TYR A 19 -25.36 -12.87 -7.09
C TYR A 19 -25.72 -11.38 -7.28
N ALA A 20 -25.63 -10.88 -8.52
CA ALA A 20 -26.09 -9.53 -8.86
C ALA A 20 -27.61 -9.38 -8.67
N SER A 21 -28.42 -10.39 -9.04
CA SER A 21 -29.87 -10.42 -8.78
C SER A 21 -30.17 -10.43 -7.28
N HIS A 22 -29.37 -11.12 -6.46
CA HIS A 22 -29.54 -11.16 -5.01
C HIS A 22 -29.20 -9.80 -4.36
N LEU A 23 -28.12 -9.16 -4.77
CA LEU A 23 -27.76 -7.80 -4.34
C LEU A 23 -28.80 -6.77 -4.77
N VAL A 24 -29.26 -6.86 -6.02
CA VAL A 24 -30.35 -6.01 -6.54
C VAL A 24 -31.64 -6.25 -5.74
N LYS A 25 -31.99 -7.49 -5.37
CA LYS A 25 -33.16 -7.80 -4.52
C LYS A 25 -33.01 -7.24 -3.09
N ILE A 26 -31.82 -7.33 -2.49
CA ILE A 26 -31.53 -6.79 -1.15
C ILE A 26 -31.61 -5.26 -1.14
N ILE A 27 -31.05 -4.62 -2.16
CA ILE A 27 -31.08 -3.16 -2.29
C ILE A 27 -32.49 -2.69 -2.67
N ASN A 28 -33.31 -3.47 -3.39
CA ASN A 28 -34.63 -3.05 -3.91
C ASN A 28 -35.86 -3.31 -3.06
N ASP A 29 -35.78 -4.05 -1.95
CA ASP A 29 -36.98 -4.39 -1.19
C ASP A 29 -36.91 -4.03 0.31
N PRO A 30 -37.11 -2.75 0.67
CA PRO A 30 -37.24 -2.33 2.06
C PRO A 30 -38.54 -2.81 2.73
N LYS A 31 -39.52 -3.35 1.98
CA LYS A 31 -40.87 -3.71 2.50
C LYS A 31 -41.05 -5.21 2.80
N ARG A 32 -40.17 -6.10 2.32
CA ARG A 32 -40.21 -7.55 2.65
C ARG A 32 -39.73 -7.91 4.07
N THR A 33 -39.24 -6.96 4.86
CA THR A 33 -38.76 -7.17 6.24
C THR A 33 -39.85 -7.58 7.24
N ARG A 34 -41.15 -7.48 6.90
CA ARG A 34 -42.24 -7.98 7.76
C ARG A 34 -42.30 -9.51 7.87
N LYS A 35 -41.68 -10.27 6.97
CA LYS A 35 -41.43 -11.71 7.19
C LYS A 35 -39.95 -11.89 7.52
N ARG A 36 -39.66 -12.22 8.79
CA ARG A 36 -38.30 -12.47 9.30
C ARG A 36 -37.55 -13.41 8.34
N PRO A 37 -36.48 -12.95 7.68
CA PRO A 37 -35.57 -13.85 6.98
C PRO A 37 -34.91 -14.78 8.02
N GLN A 38 -34.76 -16.06 7.69
CA GLN A 38 -33.99 -17.00 8.52
C GLN A 38 -32.55 -16.45 8.71
N PRO A 39 -32.01 -16.38 9.96
CA PRO A 39 -30.67 -15.85 10.26
C PRO A 39 -29.51 -16.55 9.51
N GLU A 40 -29.74 -17.76 9.03
CA GLU A 40 -28.71 -18.62 8.44
C GLU A 40 -28.21 -18.13 7.07
N CYS A 41 -28.99 -17.33 6.32
CA CYS A 41 -28.62 -16.85 4.99
C CYS A 41 -27.64 -15.64 4.97
N TRP A 42 -27.21 -15.16 6.15
CA TRP A 42 -26.45 -13.92 6.28
C TRP A 42 -24.94 -14.14 6.44
N HIS A 43 -24.50 -15.33 6.85
CA HIS A 43 -23.09 -15.62 7.19
C HIS A 43 -22.17 -15.87 5.98
N HIS A 44 -22.69 -15.96 4.75
CA HIS A 44 -21.92 -16.31 3.54
C HIS A 44 -21.77 -15.18 2.51
N ARG A 45 -22.02 -13.91 2.89
CA ARG A 45 -21.96 -12.78 1.94
C ARG A 45 -20.54 -12.20 1.83
N PRO A 46 -20.01 -12.00 0.60
CA PRO A 46 -18.77 -11.26 0.40
C PRO A 46 -18.90 -9.79 0.83
N PRO A 47 -17.81 -9.16 1.31
CA PRO A 47 -17.75 -7.73 1.58
C PRO A 47 -18.01 -6.90 0.31
N LEU A 48 -18.72 -5.77 0.43
CA LEU A 48 -19.02 -4.88 -0.70
C LEU A 48 -17.75 -4.40 -1.44
N SER A 49 -16.64 -4.27 -0.72
CA SER A 49 -15.31 -3.93 -1.25
C SER A 49 -14.76 -4.97 -2.23
N GLU A 50 -15.11 -6.25 -2.05
CA GLU A 50 -14.71 -7.35 -2.96
C GLU A 50 -15.69 -7.48 -4.13
N THR A 51 -16.97 -7.20 -3.89
CA THR A 51 -18.05 -7.36 -4.87
C THR A 51 -18.00 -6.32 -6.00
N LEU A 52 -17.68 -5.07 -5.69
CA LEU A 52 -17.78 -3.98 -6.66
C LEU A 52 -16.73 -4.05 -7.78
N PRO A 53 -15.44 -4.32 -7.53
CA PRO A 53 -14.45 -4.53 -8.60
C PRO A 53 -14.90 -5.60 -9.61
N ILE A 54 -15.51 -6.68 -9.13
CA ILE A 54 -16.06 -7.75 -9.99
C ILE A 54 -17.20 -7.22 -10.87
N LEU A 55 -18.08 -6.36 -10.34
CA LEU A 55 -19.12 -5.70 -11.14
C LEU A 55 -18.55 -4.73 -12.20
N PHE A 56 -17.42 -4.08 -11.90
CA PHE A 56 -16.69 -3.21 -12.83
C PHE A 56 -16.02 -4.00 -13.96
N ASP A 57 -15.37 -5.13 -13.66
CA ASP A 57 -14.56 -5.89 -14.63
C ASP A 57 -15.40 -6.81 -15.53
N ALA A 58 -16.60 -7.24 -15.10
CA ALA A 58 -17.39 -8.25 -15.80
C ALA A 58 -18.04 -7.78 -17.12
N GLY A 59 -17.57 -6.76 -17.85
CA GLY A 59 -18.21 -6.48 -19.15
C GLY A 59 -17.68 -5.34 -20.00
N GLU A 60 -17.31 -5.72 -21.23
CA GLU A 60 -16.99 -4.81 -22.33
C GLU A 60 -18.13 -4.68 -23.36
N ASP A 61 -19.09 -5.61 -23.45
CA ASP A 61 -20.01 -5.69 -24.62
C ASP A 61 -21.49 -5.35 -24.37
N ASN A 62 -21.83 -4.50 -23.40
CA ASN A 62 -23.24 -4.10 -23.22
C ASN A 62 -23.40 -2.58 -23.07
N HIS A 63 -24.01 -1.92 -24.06
CA HIS A 63 -24.24 -0.47 -24.10
C HIS A 63 -25.11 0.04 -22.93
N PHE A 64 -25.91 -0.84 -22.30
CA PHE A 64 -26.58 -0.57 -21.04
C PHE A 64 -25.61 -0.55 -19.86
N LYS A 65 -24.67 -1.52 -19.81
CA LYS A 65 -23.63 -1.64 -18.79
C LYS A 65 -22.61 -0.50 -18.84
N ILE A 66 -22.17 -0.06 -20.03
CA ILE A 66 -21.27 1.09 -20.16
C ILE A 66 -21.92 2.38 -19.64
N ARG A 67 -23.20 2.62 -19.99
CA ARG A 67 -23.96 3.75 -19.45
C ARG A 67 -24.16 3.65 -17.94
N TRP A 68 -24.38 2.43 -17.42
CA TRP A 68 -24.49 2.18 -15.99
C TRP A 68 -23.19 2.43 -15.24
N LEU A 69 -22.06 1.86 -15.71
CA LEU A 69 -20.73 2.06 -15.13
C LEU A 69 -20.30 3.53 -15.20
N LYS A 70 -20.62 4.22 -16.30
CA LYS A 70 -20.39 5.67 -16.42
C LYS A 70 -21.18 6.45 -15.36
N ARG A 71 -22.50 6.21 -15.23
CA ARG A 71 -23.32 6.85 -14.19
C ARG A 71 -22.82 6.54 -12.78
N LEU A 72 -22.44 5.29 -12.51
CA LEU A 72 -21.88 4.87 -11.23
C LEU A 72 -20.56 5.60 -10.95
N LYS A 73 -19.65 5.65 -11.93
CA LYS A 73 -18.35 6.32 -11.83
C LYS A 73 -18.52 7.84 -11.66
N ASP A 74 -19.39 8.47 -12.43
CA ASP A 74 -19.69 9.90 -12.33
C ASP A 74 -20.27 10.23 -10.95
N ARG A 75 -21.16 9.37 -10.42
CA ARG A 75 -21.74 9.57 -9.09
C ARG A 75 -20.71 9.33 -7.99
N ILE A 76 -19.90 8.27 -8.04
CA ILE A 76 -18.77 8.05 -7.11
C ILE A 76 -17.80 9.24 -7.14
N ASN A 77 -17.45 9.75 -8.32
CA ASN A 77 -16.59 10.93 -8.46
C ASN A 77 -17.23 12.18 -7.86
N SER A 78 -18.56 12.34 -7.99
CA SER A 78 -19.28 13.44 -7.35
C SER A 78 -19.31 13.32 -5.82
N LEU A 79 -19.23 12.10 -5.28
CA LEU A 79 -19.22 11.80 -3.85
C LEU A 79 -17.87 11.98 -3.15
N ASN A 80 -16.76 11.91 -3.91
CA ASN A 80 -15.44 12.26 -3.40
C ASN A 80 -15.35 13.74 -2.94
N LYS A 81 -16.32 14.57 -3.32
CA LYS A 81 -16.56 15.87 -2.67
C LYS A 81 -17.31 15.61 -1.36
N LEU A 82 -16.57 15.36 -0.28
CA LEU A 82 -16.98 15.15 1.12
C LEU A 82 -18.45 15.53 1.39
N SER A 83 -19.37 14.65 1.04
CA SER A 83 -20.76 14.81 1.43
C SER A 83 -20.90 14.33 2.88
N PRO A 84 -21.66 15.02 3.73
CA PRO A 84 -21.94 14.55 5.08
C PRO A 84 -22.52 13.12 5.07
N VAL A 85 -22.12 12.29 6.04
CA VAL A 85 -22.61 10.90 6.23
C VAL A 85 -24.15 10.85 6.23
N THR A 86 -24.79 11.88 6.78
CA THR A 86 -26.25 12.03 6.83
C THR A 86 -26.89 11.98 5.46
N LYS A 87 -26.28 12.57 4.43
CA LYS A 87 -26.79 12.50 3.06
C LYS A 87 -26.80 11.07 2.55
N TYR A 88 -25.73 10.31 2.78
CA TYR A 88 -25.68 8.91 2.36
C TYR A 88 -26.72 8.06 3.05
N LEU A 89 -27.00 8.33 4.32
CA LEU A 89 -28.09 7.63 5.02
C LEU A 89 -29.45 7.96 4.42
N THR A 90 -29.71 9.21 4.04
CA THR A 90 -30.93 9.57 3.30
C THR A 90 -30.98 8.92 1.92
N ASP A 91 -29.84 8.83 1.23
CA ASP A 91 -29.73 8.19 -0.08
C ASP A 91 -29.95 6.66 -0.02
N LEU A 92 -29.89 6.04 1.17
CA LEU A 92 -30.33 4.65 1.37
C LEU A 92 -31.86 4.50 1.27
N ASP A 93 -32.63 5.58 1.39
CA ASP A 93 -34.08 5.62 1.17
C ASP A 93 -34.49 5.99 -0.26
N ASP A 94 -33.55 6.37 -1.12
CA ASP A 94 -33.87 6.81 -2.48
C ASP A 94 -34.62 5.69 -3.22
N SER A 95 -35.65 6.04 -3.98
CA SER A 95 -36.36 5.14 -4.87
C SER A 95 -35.46 4.50 -5.95
N ASP A 96 -34.41 5.21 -6.39
CA ASP A 96 -33.41 4.72 -7.33
C ASP A 96 -32.39 3.81 -6.64
N TRP A 97 -32.37 2.55 -7.06
CA TRP A 97 -31.46 1.54 -6.52
C TRP A 97 -29.99 1.84 -6.77
N ILE A 98 -29.67 2.60 -7.82
CA ILE A 98 -28.29 3.03 -8.10
C ILE A 98 -27.86 4.01 -7.01
N THR A 99 -28.72 4.96 -6.62
CA THR A 99 -28.43 5.87 -5.52
C THR A 99 -28.18 5.09 -4.22
N ARG A 100 -29.05 4.12 -3.89
CA ARG A 100 -28.87 3.30 -2.67
C ARG A 100 -27.57 2.50 -2.68
N LEU A 101 -27.21 1.89 -3.82
CA LEU A 101 -25.94 1.16 -3.98
C LEU A 101 -24.75 2.09 -3.81
N VAL A 102 -24.79 3.27 -4.44
CA VAL A 102 -23.74 4.30 -4.35
C VAL A 102 -23.57 4.79 -2.91
N ALA A 103 -24.67 5.02 -2.20
CA ALA A 103 -24.66 5.41 -0.79
C ALA A 103 -24.06 4.31 0.09
N ALA A 104 -24.47 3.06 -0.09
CA ALA A 104 -23.91 1.90 0.59
C ALA A 104 -22.39 1.78 0.36
N TYR A 105 -21.94 1.96 -0.87
CA TYR A 105 -20.52 1.97 -1.19
C TYR A 105 -19.78 3.12 -0.51
N ALA A 106 -20.30 4.35 -0.60
CA ALA A 106 -19.70 5.51 0.03
C ALA A 106 -19.59 5.33 1.55
N ILE A 107 -20.63 4.82 2.21
CA ILE A 107 -20.61 4.48 3.63
C ILE A 107 -19.50 3.47 3.95
N THR A 108 -19.36 2.43 3.11
CA THR A 108 -18.31 1.42 3.29
C THR A 108 -16.90 2.01 3.13
N GLN A 109 -16.70 2.92 2.17
CA GLN A 109 -15.42 3.60 1.93
C GLN A 109 -15.04 4.61 3.03
N LEU A 110 -16.03 5.24 3.66
CA LEU A 110 -15.82 6.07 4.85
C LEU A 110 -15.43 5.22 6.07
N GLY A 111 -15.70 3.91 6.03
CA GLY A 111 -15.30 2.97 7.08
C GLY A 111 -15.97 3.28 8.41
N SER A 112 -15.24 3.12 9.51
CA SER A 112 -15.79 3.24 10.87
C SER A 112 -16.23 4.65 11.26
N GLU A 113 -15.89 5.67 10.46
CA GLU A 113 -16.39 7.05 10.60
C GLU A 113 -17.93 7.12 10.56
N THR A 114 -18.55 6.13 9.91
CA THR A 114 -20.01 6.06 9.74
C THR A 114 -20.73 5.42 10.91
N PHE A 115 -20.01 4.79 11.84
CA PHE A 115 -20.63 3.98 12.90
C PHE A 115 -21.51 4.80 13.83
N THR A 116 -21.14 6.03 14.18
CA THR A 116 -22.01 6.92 14.97
C THR A 116 -23.40 7.06 14.35
N ALA A 117 -23.45 7.18 13.01
CA ALA A 117 -24.69 7.38 12.28
C ALA A 117 -25.43 6.06 11.99
N LEU A 118 -24.71 4.96 11.85
CA LEU A 118 -25.29 3.61 11.68
C LEU A 118 -25.77 2.97 12.99
N THR A 119 -25.23 3.39 14.14
CA THR A 119 -25.51 2.78 15.45
C THR A 119 -27.00 2.72 15.77
N PRO A 120 -27.77 3.83 15.66
CA PRO A 120 -29.22 3.80 15.92
C PRO A 120 -29.99 2.86 15.00
N LEU A 121 -29.49 2.65 13.77
CA LEU A 121 -30.13 1.78 12.77
C LEU A 121 -29.89 0.30 13.06
N VAL A 122 -28.71 -0.07 13.58
CA VAL A 122 -28.37 -1.47 13.87
C VAL A 122 -28.81 -1.95 15.26
N THR A 123 -29.07 -1.04 16.19
CA THR A 123 -29.59 -1.36 17.53
C THR A 123 -31.11 -1.53 17.56
N ASN A 124 -31.83 -0.92 16.62
CA ASN A 124 -33.28 -1.03 16.49
C ASN A 124 -33.68 -2.01 15.36
N PRO A 125 -34.07 -3.26 15.67
CA PRO A 125 -34.47 -4.24 14.67
C PRO A 125 -35.73 -3.86 13.88
N ASP A 126 -36.56 -2.95 14.41
CA ASP A 126 -37.77 -2.47 13.76
C ASP A 126 -37.50 -1.29 12.81
N HIS A 127 -36.26 -0.78 12.77
CA HIS A 127 -35.87 0.27 11.84
C HIS A 127 -35.93 -0.25 10.38
N PRO A 128 -36.52 0.49 9.42
CA PRO A 128 -36.66 0.03 8.03
C PRO A 128 -35.32 -0.34 7.38
N HIS A 129 -34.25 0.37 7.74
CA HIS A 129 -32.88 0.10 7.26
C HIS A 129 -32.07 -0.85 8.10
N TRP A 130 -32.63 -1.49 9.13
CA TRP A 130 -31.86 -2.32 10.06
C TRP A 130 -31.00 -3.35 9.31
N ALA A 131 -31.59 -4.08 8.36
CA ALA A 131 -30.88 -5.10 7.59
C ALA A 131 -29.73 -4.53 6.74
N THR A 132 -29.94 -3.39 6.09
CA THR A 132 -28.93 -2.71 5.26
C THR A 132 -27.81 -2.17 6.12
N ALA A 133 -28.14 -1.48 7.22
CA ALA A 133 -27.16 -0.96 8.17
C ALA A 133 -26.34 -2.08 8.81
N ASN A 134 -26.98 -3.19 9.17
CA ASN A 134 -26.31 -4.36 9.75
C ASN A 134 -25.29 -4.96 8.78
N TRP A 135 -25.67 -5.10 7.50
CA TRP A 135 -24.76 -5.58 6.45
C TRP A 135 -23.62 -4.60 6.17
N LEU A 136 -23.87 -3.29 6.19
CA LEU A 136 -22.83 -2.26 6.03
C LEU A 136 -21.82 -2.30 7.18
N VAL A 137 -22.29 -2.36 8.42
CA VAL A 137 -21.43 -2.49 9.61
C VAL A 137 -20.59 -3.76 9.49
N GLN A 138 -21.20 -4.90 9.15
CA GLN A 138 -20.47 -6.17 8.99
C GLN A 138 -19.40 -6.07 7.90
N SER A 139 -19.70 -5.42 6.76
CA SER A 139 -18.74 -5.24 5.67
C SER A 139 -17.55 -4.38 6.08
N ILE A 140 -17.79 -3.27 6.79
CA ILE A 140 -16.73 -2.39 7.32
C ILE A 140 -15.87 -3.14 8.35
N CYS A 141 -16.50 -3.91 9.24
CA CYS A 141 -15.80 -4.74 10.22
C CYS A 141 -14.88 -5.76 9.55
N GLN A 142 -15.38 -6.51 8.59
CA GLN A 142 -14.58 -7.48 7.83
C GLN A 142 -13.42 -6.81 7.11
N TYR A 143 -13.68 -5.70 6.42
CA TYR A 143 -12.65 -4.94 5.71
C TYR A 143 -11.54 -4.47 6.65
N THR A 144 -11.87 -3.83 7.77
CA THR A 144 -10.86 -3.32 8.71
C THR A 144 -10.07 -4.46 9.38
N LEU A 145 -10.72 -5.58 9.71
CA LEU A 145 -10.03 -6.76 10.24
C LEU A 145 -9.09 -7.40 9.20
N GLN A 146 -9.47 -7.42 7.93
CA GLN A 146 -8.65 -7.97 6.85
C GLN A 146 -7.46 -7.06 6.51
N GLU A 147 -7.69 -5.74 6.44
CA GLU A 147 -6.67 -4.76 6.05
C GLU A 147 -5.58 -4.63 7.13
N PHE A 148 -5.99 -4.52 8.39
CA PHE A 148 -5.05 -4.26 9.49
C PHE A 148 -4.61 -5.53 10.21
N GLY A 149 -5.45 -6.57 10.24
CA GLY A 149 -5.16 -7.85 10.89
C GLY A 149 -4.70 -7.68 12.34
N ASP A 150 -3.74 -8.51 12.74
CA ASP A 150 -3.13 -8.43 14.07
C ASP A 150 -2.05 -7.35 14.18
N ASN A 151 -1.72 -6.66 13.08
CA ASN A 151 -0.63 -5.68 13.02
C ASN A 151 -1.07 -4.25 13.38
N THR A 152 -2.12 -4.10 14.21
CA THR A 152 -2.70 -2.79 14.57
C THR A 152 -1.68 -1.81 15.14
N GLU A 153 -0.68 -2.33 15.83
CA GLU A 153 0.44 -1.60 16.42
C GLU A 153 1.33 -0.86 15.40
N GLN A 154 1.32 -1.28 14.13
CA GLN A 154 2.12 -0.64 13.07
C GLN A 154 1.39 0.53 12.39
N TYR A 155 0.15 0.82 12.77
CA TYR A 155 -0.68 1.82 12.10
C TYR A 155 -1.10 2.93 13.05
N LEU A 156 -0.86 4.17 12.61
CA LEU A 156 -1.31 5.38 13.27
C LEU A 156 -2.42 6.03 12.49
N CYS A 157 -3.41 6.55 13.19
CA CYS A 157 -4.35 7.49 12.62
C CYS A 157 -3.61 8.76 12.15
N GLN A 158 -3.80 9.17 10.90
CA GLN A 158 -3.13 10.37 10.36
C GLN A 158 -3.54 11.66 11.08
N ASN A 159 -4.78 11.72 11.57
CA ASN A 159 -5.32 12.91 12.21
C ASN A 159 -4.93 13.01 13.68
N CYS A 160 -5.08 11.91 14.43
CA CYS A 160 -4.83 11.87 15.88
C CYS A 160 -3.40 11.44 16.22
N LEU A 161 -2.68 10.81 15.28
CA LEU A 161 -1.39 10.15 15.51
C LEU A 161 -1.44 9.07 16.62
N THR A 162 -2.63 8.55 16.92
CA THR A 162 -2.87 7.45 17.87
C THR A 162 -2.90 6.11 17.15
N ARG A 163 -2.40 5.05 17.79
CA ARG A 163 -2.47 3.69 17.25
C ARG A 163 -3.90 3.24 17.00
N LEU A 164 -4.06 2.42 15.95
CA LEU A 164 -5.29 1.69 15.74
C LEU A 164 -5.41 0.61 16.82
N SER A 165 -6.63 0.31 17.23
CA SER A 165 -6.90 -0.77 18.16
C SER A 165 -8.22 -1.44 17.84
N LYS A 166 -8.38 -2.65 18.38
CA LYS A 166 -9.62 -3.39 18.25
C LYS A 166 -10.73 -2.69 19.02
N GLN A 167 -11.80 -2.38 18.32
CA GLN A 167 -12.99 -1.72 18.85
C GLN A 167 -14.19 -2.63 18.71
N THR A 168 -15.20 -2.37 19.55
CA THR A 168 -16.48 -3.07 19.52
C THR A 168 -17.62 -2.10 19.24
N LEU A 169 -18.61 -2.56 18.49
CA LEU A 169 -19.87 -1.87 18.25
C LEU A 169 -21.01 -2.80 18.63
N SER A 170 -21.88 -2.36 19.53
CA SER A 170 -23.07 -3.12 19.93
C SER A 170 -24.21 -2.90 18.94
N GLY A 171 -24.75 -3.97 18.38
CA GLY A 171 -25.99 -3.97 17.61
C GLY A 171 -27.08 -4.80 18.31
N HIS A 172 -28.21 -5.00 17.64
CA HIS A 172 -29.29 -5.83 18.16
C HIS A 172 -28.85 -7.31 18.28
N LYS A 173 -28.60 -7.76 19.52
CA LYS A 173 -28.15 -9.13 19.88
C LYS A 173 -26.83 -9.56 19.23
N THR A 174 -26.07 -8.63 18.65
CA THR A 174 -24.80 -8.92 17.97
C THR A 174 -23.78 -7.87 18.35
N THR A 175 -22.53 -8.30 18.56
CA THR A 175 -21.41 -7.40 18.80
C THR A 175 -20.47 -7.48 17.61
N PHE A 176 -20.19 -6.34 16.99
CA PHE A 176 -19.26 -6.25 15.87
C PHE A 176 -17.89 -5.87 16.37
N GLN A 177 -16.85 -6.50 15.81
CA GLN A 177 -15.45 -6.17 16.09
C GLN A 177 -14.84 -5.53 14.84
N PHE A 178 -14.05 -4.48 15.04
CA PHE A 178 -13.38 -3.76 13.96
C PHE A 178 -12.08 -3.15 14.45
N ILE A 179 -11.26 -2.64 13.53
CA ILE A 179 -10.01 -1.95 13.86
C ILE A 179 -10.15 -0.48 13.45
N ALA A 180 -9.90 0.43 14.39
CA ALA A 180 -9.98 1.86 14.17
C ALA A 180 -9.12 2.65 15.16
N CYS A 181 -8.96 3.95 14.92
CA CYS A 181 -8.25 4.85 15.82
C CYS A 181 -8.91 4.85 17.21
N ARG A 182 -8.10 4.66 18.27
CA ARG A 182 -8.60 4.69 19.64
C ARG A 182 -9.30 6.02 20.00
N SER A 183 -8.78 7.14 19.49
CA SER A 183 -9.25 8.48 19.84
C SER A 183 -10.46 8.92 19.01
N CYS A 184 -10.35 8.97 17.67
CA CYS A 184 -11.42 9.48 16.81
C CYS A 184 -12.26 8.39 16.12
N ARG A 185 -11.97 7.10 16.38
CA ARG A 185 -12.71 5.96 15.83
C ARG A 185 -12.73 5.84 14.30
N GLN A 186 -11.95 6.60 13.55
CA GLN A 186 -11.80 6.43 12.10
C GLN A 186 -10.78 5.36 11.72
N SER A 187 -10.94 4.74 10.56
CA SER A 187 -10.09 3.65 10.05
C SER A 187 -9.51 3.93 8.66
N ARG A 188 -9.74 5.11 8.09
CA ARG A 188 -9.46 5.40 6.67
C ARG A 188 -8.10 6.03 6.44
N THR A 189 -7.82 7.12 7.15
CA THR A 189 -6.59 7.88 6.98
C THR A 189 -5.57 7.40 8.00
N VAL A 190 -4.73 6.48 7.56
CA VAL A 190 -3.77 5.76 8.39
C VAL A 190 -2.36 5.89 7.82
N ILE A 191 -1.37 5.95 8.70
CA ILE A 191 0.06 5.98 8.39
C ILE A 191 0.66 4.70 8.93
N LYS A 192 1.43 3.99 8.11
CA LYS A 192 2.20 2.84 8.59
C LYS A 192 3.46 3.34 9.31
N ALA A 193 3.42 3.39 10.63
CA ALA A 193 4.53 3.76 11.48
C ALA A 193 5.27 2.48 11.90
N ALA A 194 6.37 2.17 11.23
CA ALA A 194 7.24 1.08 11.64
C ALA A 194 8.15 1.53 12.78
N GLY A 195 8.23 0.72 13.83
CA GLY A 195 9.15 0.93 14.95
C GLY A 195 8.62 1.89 16.01
N GLU A 196 9.55 2.59 16.63
CA GLU A 196 9.31 3.42 17.82
C GLU A 196 8.75 4.80 17.45
N ILE A 197 7.75 5.27 18.20
CA ILE A 197 7.14 6.59 17.97
C ILE A 197 7.80 7.62 18.87
N VAL A 198 8.54 8.54 18.25
CA VAL A 198 9.37 9.52 18.94
C VAL A 198 8.74 10.91 18.81
N TRP A 199 8.39 11.50 19.94
CA TRP A 199 7.88 12.86 20.03
C TRP A 199 9.02 13.85 20.19
N VAL A 200 9.30 14.64 19.16
CA VAL A 200 10.46 15.53 19.12
C VAL A 200 10.03 16.97 19.27
N LEU A 201 10.68 17.72 20.15
CA LEU A 201 10.54 19.17 20.28
C LEU A 201 11.77 19.86 19.67
N ASP A 202 11.69 20.21 18.38
CA ASP A 202 12.75 20.94 17.66
C ASP A 202 12.14 22.07 16.82
N GLN A 203 12.44 23.32 17.17
CA GLN A 203 11.93 24.51 16.47
C GLN A 203 12.49 24.68 15.04
N ARG A 204 13.64 24.06 14.73
CA ARG A 204 14.26 24.07 13.40
C ARG A 204 13.62 23.05 12.47
N TRP A 205 13.03 21.99 13.01
CA TRP A 205 12.43 20.95 12.21
C TRP A 205 11.05 21.40 11.67
N LYS A 206 10.97 21.72 10.37
CA LYS A 206 9.75 22.30 9.77
C LYS A 206 8.70 21.29 9.30
N LYS A 207 8.99 19.99 9.29
CA LYS A 207 8.03 18.96 8.87
C LYS A 207 7.27 18.44 10.08
N ARG A 208 5.99 18.10 9.85
CA ARG A 208 5.10 17.54 10.88
C ARG A 208 5.60 16.18 11.38
N THR A 209 6.04 15.33 10.46
CA THR A 209 6.50 13.97 10.72
C THR A 209 7.69 13.61 9.83
N ALA A 210 8.47 12.61 10.23
CA ALA A 210 9.47 11.94 9.42
C ALA A 210 9.53 10.46 9.80
N GLN A 211 9.85 9.61 8.83
CA GLN A 211 9.94 8.16 9.02
C GLN A 211 11.34 7.69 8.63
N THR A 212 11.93 6.88 9.49
CA THR A 212 13.12 6.07 9.22
C THR A 212 12.74 4.58 9.29
N ASP A 213 13.68 3.68 9.05
CA ASP A 213 13.39 2.24 9.06
C ASP A 213 12.90 1.73 10.43
N ASN A 214 13.31 2.39 11.51
CA ASN A 214 13.04 1.95 12.89
C ASN A 214 12.28 2.97 13.75
N GLN A 215 12.00 4.17 13.23
CA GLN A 215 11.35 5.23 14.01
C GLN A 215 10.34 6.01 13.17
N PHE A 216 9.25 6.38 13.82
CA PHE A 216 8.31 7.38 13.34
C PHE A 216 8.39 8.61 14.23
N ARG A 217 9.01 9.66 13.72
CA ARG A 217 9.30 10.88 14.48
C ARG A 217 8.20 11.92 14.20
N ILE A 218 7.67 12.52 15.26
CA ILE A 218 6.60 13.53 15.20
C ILE A 218 7.15 14.82 15.81
N ASN A 219 7.09 15.93 15.08
CA ASN A 219 7.42 17.22 15.69
C ASN A 219 6.23 17.71 16.54
N GLY A 220 6.38 17.60 17.86
CA GLY A 220 5.39 18.00 18.84
C GLY A 220 5.06 19.48 18.82
N LEU A 221 6.01 20.34 18.41
CA LEU A 221 5.79 21.80 18.33
C LEU A 221 4.85 22.19 17.19
N LEU A 222 4.65 21.31 16.21
CA LEU A 222 3.72 21.49 15.10
C LEU A 222 2.42 20.72 15.30
N GLN A 223 2.23 20.07 16.46
CA GLN A 223 1.00 19.36 16.81
C GLN A 223 0.15 20.18 17.77
N SER A 224 -1.14 20.29 17.44
CA SER A 224 -2.15 20.88 18.33
C SER A 224 -2.66 19.89 19.38
N SER A 225 -2.41 18.60 19.22
CA SER A 225 -2.89 17.53 20.09
C SER A 225 -1.86 16.42 20.22
N LEU A 226 -1.80 15.79 21.41
CA LEU A 226 -0.92 14.66 21.66
C LEU A 226 -1.37 13.42 20.87
N GLY A 227 -0.40 12.73 20.26
CA GLY A 227 -0.57 11.42 19.62
C GLY A 227 -0.01 10.28 20.47
N GLU A 228 0.18 9.10 19.88
CA GLU A 228 0.93 8.03 20.55
C GLU A 228 2.38 8.50 20.76
N ILE A 229 2.93 8.24 21.95
CA ILE A 229 4.28 8.62 22.35
C ILE A 229 4.91 7.39 22.98
N GLU A 230 6.12 7.05 22.58
CA GLU A 230 6.92 5.99 23.20
C GLU A 230 8.23 6.54 23.75
N ARG A 231 8.72 7.61 23.15
CA ARG A 231 9.88 8.38 23.60
C ARG A 231 9.68 9.86 23.34
N VAL A 232 10.24 10.71 24.20
CA VAL A 232 10.29 12.16 24.01
C VAL A 232 11.73 12.60 23.82
N GLU A 233 11.97 13.51 22.86
CA GLU A 233 13.26 14.13 22.62
C GLU A 233 13.10 15.66 22.58
N ILE A 234 13.75 16.37 23.49
CA ILE A 234 13.77 17.83 23.56
C ILE A 234 15.11 18.29 23.00
N LEU A 235 15.14 18.69 21.73
CA LEU A 235 16.39 19.02 21.03
C LEU A 235 16.68 20.51 21.02
N ARG A 236 15.72 21.31 20.56
CA ARG A 236 15.87 22.77 20.37
C ARG A 236 14.54 23.46 20.61
N ALA A 237 13.98 23.28 21.80
CA ALA A 237 12.75 23.91 22.24
C ALA A 237 13.03 25.07 23.21
N ARG A 238 12.23 26.13 23.13
CA ARG A 238 12.28 27.25 24.07
C ARG A 238 11.48 26.90 25.34
N GLY A 239 11.80 27.54 26.47
CA GLY A 239 11.11 27.30 27.75
C GLY A 239 9.58 27.34 27.63
N ASN A 240 9.02 28.39 27.00
CA ASN A 240 7.57 28.50 26.81
C ASN A 240 6.94 27.39 25.94
N GLN A 241 7.69 26.82 25.01
CA GLN A 241 7.23 25.69 24.20
C GLN A 241 7.19 24.40 25.01
N ILE A 242 8.12 24.25 25.95
CA ILE A 242 8.20 23.11 26.86
C ILE A 242 7.09 23.21 27.89
N ASP A 243 6.82 24.39 28.44
CA ASP A 243 5.66 24.62 29.33
C ASP A 243 4.35 24.27 28.62
N ALA A 244 4.19 24.69 27.36
CA ALA A 244 3.02 24.33 26.56
C ALA A 244 2.90 22.81 26.36
N PHE A 245 4.00 22.11 26.12
CA PHE A 245 4.01 20.66 26.01
C PHE A 245 3.68 19.96 27.33
N ILE A 246 4.25 20.40 28.46
CA ILE A 246 3.93 19.86 29.79
C ILE A 246 2.45 20.05 30.09
N ASN A 247 1.90 21.24 29.81
CA ASN A 247 0.47 21.51 29.99
C ASN A 247 -0.39 20.56 29.13
N GLN A 248 0.01 20.29 27.89
CA GLN A 248 -0.67 19.29 27.06
C GLN A 248 -0.65 17.90 27.71
N LEU A 249 0.52 17.45 28.22
CA LEU A 249 0.66 16.16 28.90
C LEU A 249 -0.17 16.06 30.18
N GLN A 250 -0.34 17.15 30.91
CA GLN A 250 -1.20 17.22 32.10
C GLN A 250 -2.69 17.18 31.74
N SER A 251 -3.07 17.80 30.62
CA SER A 251 -4.46 17.80 30.10
C SER A 251 -4.85 16.51 29.36
N ASP A 252 -3.95 15.53 29.30
CA ASP A 252 -4.16 14.31 28.55
C ASP A 252 -5.22 13.41 29.19
N THR A 253 -6.25 13.08 28.42
CA THR A 253 -7.38 12.23 28.84
C THR A 253 -7.26 10.77 28.38
N ASP A 254 -6.27 10.43 27.54
CA ASP A 254 -6.09 9.04 27.09
C ASP A 254 -5.42 8.20 28.17
N ARG A 255 -6.24 7.44 28.91
CA ARG A 255 -5.81 6.60 30.04
C ARG A 255 -4.67 5.64 29.69
N ILE A 256 -4.67 5.05 28.49
CA ILE A 256 -3.64 4.09 28.08
C ILE A 256 -2.30 4.82 27.96
N ARG A 257 -2.31 5.98 27.34
CA ARG A 257 -1.10 6.81 27.18
C ARG A 257 -0.60 7.34 28.52
N THR A 258 -1.50 7.84 29.38
CA THR A 258 -1.11 8.36 30.69
C THR A 258 -0.50 7.31 31.61
N GLN A 259 -0.93 6.04 31.50
CA GLN A 259 -0.36 4.93 32.26
C GLN A 259 1.05 4.57 31.80
N ARG A 260 1.37 4.81 30.52
CA ARG A 260 2.69 4.53 29.97
C ARG A 260 3.72 5.62 30.28
N TYR A 261 3.29 6.88 30.48
CA TYR A 261 4.25 7.99 30.64
C TYR A 261 5.35 7.71 31.67
N PRO A 262 5.07 7.24 32.91
CA PRO A 262 6.11 7.00 33.91
C PRO A 262 7.14 5.91 33.54
N GLN A 263 6.94 5.20 32.43
CA GLN A 263 7.83 4.14 31.92
C GLN A 263 8.66 4.62 30.73
N MET A 264 8.46 5.84 30.25
CA MET A 264 9.14 6.39 29.08
C MET A 264 10.39 7.16 29.48
N VAL A 265 11.35 7.28 28.56
CA VAL A 265 12.50 8.16 28.77
C VAL A 265 12.29 9.47 28.00
N CYS A 266 12.50 10.59 28.69
CA CYS A 266 12.55 11.90 28.08
C CYS A 266 14.01 12.33 27.92
N PHE A 267 14.46 12.37 26.68
CA PHE A 267 15.81 12.76 26.30
C PHE A 267 15.87 14.27 26.09
N VAL A 268 16.86 14.94 26.67
CA VAL A 268 17.06 16.39 26.56
C VAL A 268 18.46 16.66 26.03
N ASP A 269 18.54 17.37 24.91
CA ASP A 269 19.80 17.85 24.36
C ASP A 269 20.47 18.80 25.37
N ASP A 270 21.76 18.63 25.62
CA ASP A 270 22.52 19.41 26.60
C ASP A 270 22.55 20.92 26.31
N GLN A 271 22.24 21.34 25.08
CA GLN A 271 22.12 22.75 24.70
C GLN A 271 20.73 23.33 25.03
N CYS A 272 19.74 22.48 25.37
CA CYS A 272 18.44 22.92 25.85
C CYS A 272 18.51 23.34 27.33
N LYS A 273 18.49 24.65 27.57
CA LYS A 273 18.42 25.23 28.91
C LYS A 273 17.02 25.09 29.49
N LEU A 274 16.74 23.98 30.17
CA LEU A 274 15.51 23.79 30.92
C LEU A 274 15.57 24.50 32.26
N ALA A 275 14.47 25.13 32.67
CA ALA A 275 14.34 25.60 34.04
C ALA A 275 14.24 24.39 35.00
N PRO A 276 14.76 24.47 36.24
CA PRO A 276 14.68 23.35 37.20
C PRO A 276 13.26 22.82 37.41
N SER A 277 12.27 23.72 37.44
CA SER A 277 10.85 23.35 37.54
C SER A 277 10.34 22.53 36.36
N GLN A 278 10.84 22.78 35.14
CA GLN A 278 10.47 22.00 33.96
C GLN A 278 11.06 20.59 34.03
N VAL A 279 12.30 20.46 34.51
CA VAL A 279 12.95 19.16 34.69
C VAL A 279 12.19 18.32 35.71
N GLU A 280 11.82 18.90 36.85
CA GLU A 280 11.04 18.22 37.88
C GLU A 280 9.68 17.75 37.35
N GLN A 281 8.95 18.60 36.61
CA GLN A 281 7.68 18.24 36.01
C GLN A 281 7.81 17.14 34.95
N LEU A 282 8.86 17.18 34.13
CA LEU A 282 9.15 16.12 33.15
C LEU A 282 9.54 14.81 33.84
N GLN A 283 10.35 14.85 34.90
CA GLN A 283 10.70 13.67 35.70
C GLN A 283 9.48 13.07 36.40
N GLN A 284 8.62 13.90 36.98
CA GLN A 284 7.37 13.43 37.58
C GLN A 284 6.47 12.75 36.55
N LYS A 285 6.45 13.24 35.30
CA LYS A 285 5.59 12.71 34.25
C LYS A 285 6.15 11.44 33.60
N PHE A 286 7.44 11.42 33.30
CA PHE A 286 8.08 10.35 32.52
C PHE A 286 8.86 9.34 33.36
N GLY A 287 9.11 9.61 34.63
CA GLY A 287 9.91 8.75 35.51
C GLY A 287 11.42 8.93 35.32
N HIS A 288 11.88 9.16 34.08
CA HIS A 288 13.30 9.43 33.80
C HIS A 288 13.50 10.55 32.77
N VAL A 289 14.42 11.47 33.08
CA VAL A 289 14.89 12.52 32.17
C VAL A 289 16.40 12.40 32.04
N GLU A 290 16.89 12.20 30.82
CA GLU A 290 18.29 11.98 30.51
C GLU A 290 18.83 13.14 29.65
N TYR A 291 19.94 13.74 30.06
CA TYR A 291 20.64 14.76 29.27
C TYR A 291 21.72 14.09 28.41
N TYR A 292 21.84 14.51 27.15
CA TYR A 292 22.80 13.90 26.23
C TYR A 292 23.33 14.89 25.19
N ALA A 293 24.59 14.69 24.80
CA ALA A 293 25.26 15.46 23.76
C ALA A 293 24.94 14.86 22.37
N TRP A 294 23.93 15.41 21.69
CA TRP A 294 23.32 14.83 20.48
C TRP A 294 24.29 14.59 19.31
N ARG A 295 25.38 15.36 19.20
CA ARG A 295 26.29 15.34 18.03
C ARG A 295 27.17 14.09 17.92
N GLU A 296 27.49 13.43 19.03
CA GLU A 296 28.37 12.25 19.01
C GLU A 296 27.59 10.97 18.65
N GLN A 297 26.33 10.89 19.07
CA GLN A 297 25.50 9.71 18.85
C GLN A 297 24.80 9.66 17.50
N GLU A 298 24.54 10.76 16.80
CA GLU A 298 23.99 10.66 15.44
C GLU A 298 25.00 10.02 14.47
N ALA A 299 26.29 10.28 14.67
CA ALA A 299 27.38 9.62 13.97
C ALA A 299 27.50 8.13 14.37
N GLU A 300 27.38 7.80 15.66
CA GLU A 300 27.40 6.40 16.11
C GLU A 300 26.12 5.61 15.77
N ASN A 301 24.94 6.21 15.84
CA ASN A 301 23.65 5.54 15.53
C ASN A 301 23.45 5.36 14.02
N GLN A 302 24.08 6.17 13.18
CA GLN A 302 24.20 5.86 11.76
C GLN A 302 25.10 4.63 11.51
N GLN A 303 25.98 4.27 12.45
CA GLN A 303 26.90 3.13 12.35
C GLN A 303 26.45 1.89 13.14
N ARG A 304 25.64 2.04 14.20
CA ARG A 304 25.14 0.93 15.02
C ARG A 304 23.93 0.26 14.36
N VAL A 305 24.21 -0.78 13.58
CA VAL A 305 23.21 -1.80 13.23
C VAL A 305 22.84 -2.54 14.52
N PHE A 306 21.66 -2.29 15.07
CA PHE A 306 21.17 -3.02 16.24
C PHE A 306 21.15 -4.54 15.97
N PRO A 307 21.64 -5.38 16.90
CA PRO A 307 21.59 -6.82 16.73
C PRO A 307 20.13 -7.27 16.58
N ILE A 308 19.88 -7.95 15.48
CA ILE A 308 18.56 -8.46 15.11
C ILE A 308 18.08 -9.44 16.19
N SER A 309 16.94 -9.14 16.81
CA SER A 309 16.27 -9.98 17.81
C SER A 309 16.10 -11.44 17.35
N PRO A 310 16.23 -12.46 18.25
CA PRO A 310 16.16 -13.89 17.93
C PRO A 310 14.88 -14.35 17.21
N VAL A 311 13.81 -13.56 17.26
CA VAL A 311 12.51 -13.81 16.58
C VAL A 311 12.65 -13.92 15.06
N LYS A 312 13.64 -13.26 14.42
CA LYS A 312 13.82 -13.38 12.96
C LYS A 312 14.28 -14.78 12.52
N SER A 313 14.97 -15.51 13.39
CA SER A 313 15.53 -16.84 13.06
C SER A 313 14.44 -17.91 12.86
N GLU A 314 13.39 -17.89 13.68
CA GLU A 314 12.31 -18.87 13.63
C GLU A 314 11.41 -18.66 12.40
N VAL A 315 11.07 -17.40 12.10
CA VAL A 315 10.31 -17.03 10.91
C VAL A 315 11.05 -17.46 9.65
N GLN A 316 12.36 -17.18 9.57
CA GLN A 316 13.17 -17.56 8.42
C GLN A 316 13.24 -19.09 8.26
N HIS A 317 13.38 -19.83 9.35
CA HIS A 317 13.38 -21.30 9.32
C HIS A 317 12.02 -21.87 8.88
N GLN A 318 10.91 -21.30 9.36
CA GLN A 318 9.57 -21.68 8.93
C GLN A 318 9.37 -21.43 7.42
N GLN A 319 9.79 -20.26 6.92
CA GLN A 319 9.72 -19.94 5.49
C GLN A 319 10.51 -20.93 4.64
N GLN A 320 11.73 -21.32 5.05
CA GLN A 320 12.52 -22.33 4.36
C GLN A 320 11.84 -23.70 4.35
N ARG A 321 11.18 -24.10 5.45
CA ARG A 321 10.40 -25.35 5.50
C ARG A 321 9.25 -25.34 4.48
N LEU A 322 8.52 -24.24 4.37
CA LEU A 322 7.44 -24.10 3.37
C LEU A 322 7.97 -24.20 1.94
N ILE A 323 9.11 -23.55 1.65
CA ILE A 323 9.75 -23.62 0.34
C ILE A 323 10.18 -25.06 0.00
N ARG A 324 10.70 -25.82 0.99
CA ARG A 324 11.02 -27.25 0.79
C ARG A 324 9.77 -28.07 0.51
N GLN A 325 8.66 -27.81 1.21
CA GLN A 325 7.39 -28.51 1.01
C GLN A 325 6.78 -28.32 -0.38
N LEU A 326 7.05 -27.21 -1.08
CA LEU A 326 6.65 -27.02 -2.47
C LEU A 326 7.23 -28.07 -3.42
N ASN A 327 8.32 -28.75 -3.04
CA ASN A 327 8.93 -29.84 -3.81
C ASN A 327 8.54 -31.24 -3.29
N SER A 328 7.60 -31.35 -2.34
CA SER A 328 7.14 -32.65 -1.85
C SER A 328 6.52 -33.48 -2.98
N LYS A 329 6.76 -34.80 -2.97
CA LYS A 329 6.09 -35.74 -3.89
C LYS A 329 4.57 -35.73 -3.69
N GLU A 330 4.12 -35.53 -2.46
CA GLU A 330 2.70 -35.51 -2.11
C GLU A 330 2.01 -34.19 -2.50
N PRO A 331 0.96 -34.23 -3.35
CA PRO A 331 0.24 -33.02 -3.76
C PRO A 331 -0.38 -32.25 -2.59
N SER A 332 -0.87 -32.95 -1.57
CA SER A 332 -1.48 -32.35 -0.36
C SER A 332 -0.51 -31.41 0.37
N HIS A 333 0.76 -31.79 0.50
CA HIS A 333 1.81 -30.96 1.09
C HIS A 333 2.10 -29.73 0.23
N ARG A 334 2.16 -29.87 -1.10
CA ARG A 334 2.37 -28.73 -2.01
C ARG A 334 1.21 -27.72 -1.94
N VAL A 335 -0.04 -28.20 -1.91
CA VAL A 335 -1.23 -27.35 -1.72
C VAL A 335 -1.16 -26.60 -0.40
N SER A 336 -0.83 -27.29 0.70
CA SER A 336 -0.70 -26.68 2.03
C SER A 336 0.37 -25.59 2.04
N ALA A 337 1.54 -25.87 1.48
CA ALA A 337 2.63 -24.91 1.37
C ALA A 337 2.23 -23.67 0.55
N CYS A 338 1.55 -23.84 -0.60
CA CYS A 338 1.04 -22.72 -1.39
C CYS A 338 0.07 -21.85 -0.59
N LYS A 339 -0.89 -22.47 0.12
CA LYS A 339 -1.87 -21.73 0.95
C LYS A 339 -1.21 -20.96 2.10
N GLN A 340 -0.17 -21.52 2.72
CA GLN A 340 0.57 -20.85 3.79
C GLN A 340 1.40 -19.69 3.25
N LEU A 341 2.10 -19.88 2.13
CA LEU A 341 2.85 -18.81 1.44
C LEU A 341 1.94 -17.71 0.88
N ALA A 342 0.66 -18.02 0.62
CA ALA A 342 -0.35 -17.01 0.27
C ALA A 342 -0.73 -16.11 1.45
N LYS A 343 -0.59 -16.59 2.70
CA LYS A 343 -0.86 -15.82 3.92
C LYS A 343 0.36 -15.04 4.39
N GLN A 344 1.55 -15.59 4.15
CA GLN A 344 2.83 -15.02 4.53
C GLN A 344 3.72 -14.91 3.28
N PRO A 345 3.68 -13.76 2.57
CA PRO A 345 4.49 -13.55 1.38
C PRO A 345 5.98 -13.72 1.70
N VAL A 346 6.66 -14.54 0.91
CA VAL A 346 8.12 -14.71 0.99
C VAL A 346 8.67 -14.34 -0.39
N PRO A 347 9.43 -13.24 -0.54
CA PRO A 347 9.88 -12.78 -1.86
C PRO A 347 10.53 -13.88 -2.70
N HIS A 348 11.41 -14.68 -2.09
CA HIS A 348 12.13 -15.77 -2.76
C HIS A 348 11.28 -17.02 -3.07
N ALA A 349 10.02 -17.08 -2.62
CA ALA A 349 9.13 -18.21 -2.94
C ALA A 349 8.48 -18.07 -4.32
N PHE A 350 8.50 -16.89 -4.94
CA PHE A 350 7.78 -16.64 -6.19
C PHE A 350 8.17 -17.63 -7.29
N GLU A 351 9.46 -17.80 -7.57
CA GLU A 351 9.91 -18.68 -8.66
C GLU A 351 9.42 -20.13 -8.44
N ARG A 352 9.43 -20.59 -7.18
CA ARG A 352 8.95 -21.93 -6.81
C ARG A 352 7.45 -22.05 -7.00
N LEU A 353 6.67 -21.05 -6.59
CA LEU A 353 5.23 -20.97 -6.81
C LEU A 353 4.88 -20.88 -8.30
N TYR A 354 5.62 -20.08 -9.07
CA TYR A 354 5.43 -19.94 -10.52
C TYR A 354 5.65 -21.27 -11.24
N ARG A 355 6.69 -22.02 -10.89
CA ARG A 355 6.89 -23.39 -11.41
C ARG A 355 5.70 -24.32 -11.09
N ARG A 356 4.99 -24.11 -9.98
CA ARG A 356 3.80 -24.90 -9.61
C ARG A 356 2.55 -24.57 -10.45
N LEU A 357 2.54 -23.50 -11.23
CA LEU A 357 1.48 -23.29 -12.24
C LEU A 357 1.47 -24.38 -13.32
N ARG A 358 2.59 -25.10 -13.49
CA ARG A 358 2.75 -26.24 -14.40
C ARG A 358 2.68 -27.60 -13.68
N ASP A 359 2.28 -27.65 -12.40
CA ASP A 359 2.17 -28.91 -11.65
C ASP A 359 1.14 -29.85 -12.29
N SER A 360 1.30 -31.17 -12.22
CA SER A 360 0.33 -32.09 -12.82
C SER A 360 -1.01 -32.09 -12.07
N ASP A 361 -1.01 -31.77 -10.77
CA ASP A 361 -2.22 -31.72 -9.96
C ASP A 361 -2.95 -30.38 -10.10
N PRO A 362 -4.24 -30.36 -10.51
CA PRO A 362 -4.98 -29.11 -10.72
C PRO A 362 -5.23 -28.31 -9.44
N LYS A 363 -5.31 -28.96 -8.26
CA LYS A 363 -5.45 -28.27 -6.96
C LYS A 363 -4.15 -27.54 -6.60
N VAL A 364 -2.99 -28.11 -6.93
CA VAL A 364 -1.70 -27.45 -6.73
C VAL A 364 -1.58 -26.22 -7.64
N LYS A 365 -1.94 -26.33 -8.93
CA LYS A 365 -1.98 -25.19 -9.86
C LYS A 365 -2.82 -24.05 -9.32
N SER A 366 -4.07 -24.34 -8.94
CA SER A 366 -5.00 -23.35 -8.40
C SER A 366 -4.49 -22.71 -7.11
N ALA A 367 -3.96 -23.50 -6.17
CA ALA A 367 -3.39 -22.97 -4.93
C ALA A 367 -2.16 -22.09 -5.18
N ALA A 368 -1.30 -22.46 -6.12
CA ALA A 368 -0.14 -21.67 -6.51
C ALA A 368 -0.56 -20.36 -7.18
N ALA A 369 -1.53 -20.39 -8.09
CA ALA A 369 -2.08 -19.19 -8.73
C ALA A 369 -2.68 -18.23 -7.70
N CYS A 370 -3.49 -18.74 -6.76
CA CYS A 370 -4.03 -17.95 -5.66
C CYS A 370 -2.93 -17.35 -4.77
N ALA A 371 -1.86 -18.09 -4.51
CA ALA A 371 -0.73 -17.58 -3.73
C ALA A 371 -0.02 -16.44 -4.46
N LEU A 372 0.29 -16.63 -5.75
CA LEU A 372 0.96 -15.63 -6.58
C LEU A 372 0.14 -14.35 -6.70
N VAL A 373 -1.16 -14.46 -6.99
CA VAL A 373 -2.07 -13.31 -7.11
C VAL A 373 -2.25 -12.58 -5.78
N ARG A 374 -2.13 -13.25 -4.64
CA ARG A 374 -2.14 -12.57 -3.33
C ARG A 374 -0.83 -11.87 -3.01
N GLN A 375 0.29 -12.45 -3.45
CA GLN A 375 1.61 -11.85 -3.23
C GLN A 375 1.85 -10.66 -4.16
N CYS A 376 1.36 -10.73 -5.39
CA CYS A 376 1.12 -9.57 -6.23
C CYS A 376 -0.06 -8.80 -5.62
N LYS A 377 0.17 -7.96 -4.61
CA LYS A 377 -0.80 -6.93 -4.21
C LYS A 377 -1.37 -6.24 -5.46
N PRO A 378 -2.51 -5.52 -5.41
CA PRO A 378 -2.96 -4.70 -6.54
C PRO A 378 -1.95 -3.57 -6.80
N LEU A 379 -0.81 -3.94 -7.39
CA LEU A 379 0.22 -3.08 -7.92
C LEU A 379 -0.42 -2.40 -9.14
N CYS A 380 -0.05 -1.14 -9.34
CA CYS A 380 -0.68 -0.20 -10.28
C CYS A 380 -1.16 -0.85 -11.59
N ARG A 381 -2.31 -0.37 -12.09
CA ARG A 381 -2.99 -0.81 -13.33
C ARG A 381 -2.16 -0.67 -14.63
N THR A 382 -0.90 -0.28 -14.55
CA THR A 382 -0.02 0.04 -15.67
C THR A 382 1.34 -0.66 -15.50
N PRO A 383 1.54 -1.88 -16.01
CA PRO A 383 2.81 -2.61 -15.92
C PRO A 383 4.01 -1.80 -16.44
N ASN A 384 3.78 -0.89 -17.40
CA ASN A 384 4.78 0.04 -17.95
C ASN A 384 5.25 1.12 -16.96
N THR A 385 4.75 1.13 -15.73
CA THR A 385 5.20 2.04 -14.66
C THR A 385 5.97 1.32 -13.56
N LEU A 386 6.18 0.01 -13.71
CA LEU A 386 6.84 -0.86 -12.75
C LEU A 386 8.21 -1.27 -13.27
N MET A 387 9.23 -1.12 -12.43
CA MET A 387 10.61 -1.53 -12.72
C MET A 387 11.17 -2.37 -11.57
N CYS A 388 11.87 -3.45 -11.87
CA CYS A 388 12.61 -4.20 -10.86
C CYS A 388 13.78 -3.36 -10.32
N ARG A 389 13.86 -3.19 -9.00
CA ARG A 389 14.92 -2.41 -8.36
C ARG A 389 16.32 -3.00 -8.58
N ASP A 390 16.43 -4.32 -8.63
CA ASP A 390 17.73 -5.00 -8.65
C ASP A 390 18.20 -5.30 -10.08
N CYS A 391 17.26 -5.57 -10.99
CA CYS A 391 17.56 -5.90 -12.38
C CYS A 391 17.46 -4.71 -13.32
N PHE A 392 16.80 -3.62 -12.89
CA PHE A 392 16.48 -2.45 -13.72
C PHE A 392 15.71 -2.81 -14.99
N THR A 393 14.96 -3.91 -14.97
CA THR A 393 14.11 -4.33 -16.09
C THR A 393 12.64 -4.04 -15.79
N ARG A 394 11.85 -3.76 -16.82
CA ARG A 394 10.39 -3.69 -16.67
C ARG A 394 9.81 -5.04 -16.22
N VAL A 395 8.63 -4.97 -15.63
CA VAL A 395 7.92 -6.17 -15.21
C VAL A 395 7.15 -6.79 -16.37
N THR A 396 7.04 -8.10 -16.33
CA THR A 396 6.13 -8.88 -17.16
C THR A 396 4.79 -8.99 -16.45
N HIS A 397 3.71 -8.74 -17.20
CA HIS A 397 2.33 -8.97 -16.75
C HIS A 397 1.82 -10.26 -17.40
N GLU A 398 1.25 -11.14 -16.60
CA GLU A 398 0.67 -12.40 -17.05
C GLU A 398 -0.65 -12.67 -16.34
N LYS A 399 -1.65 -13.14 -17.10
CA LYS A 399 -2.92 -13.61 -16.54
C LYS A 399 -2.80 -15.09 -16.19
N VAL A 400 -3.00 -15.43 -14.91
CA VAL A 400 -2.96 -16.80 -14.43
C VAL A 400 -4.36 -17.31 -14.08
N PRO A 401 -4.75 -18.53 -14.50
CA PRO A 401 -6.04 -19.10 -14.13
C PRO A 401 -6.02 -19.50 -12.65
N LEU A 402 -6.88 -18.88 -11.84
CA LEU A 402 -7.08 -19.23 -10.44
C LEU A 402 -7.93 -20.50 -10.30
N ASN A 403 -8.94 -20.62 -11.16
CA ASN A 403 -9.74 -21.82 -11.36
C ASN A 403 -10.46 -21.73 -12.72
N ARG A 404 -11.44 -22.61 -12.98
CA ARG A 404 -12.19 -22.65 -14.26
C ARG A 404 -12.91 -21.34 -14.61
N TRP A 405 -13.16 -20.48 -13.63
CA TRP A 405 -14.03 -19.31 -13.74
C TRP A 405 -13.31 -17.97 -13.50
N PHE A 406 -12.12 -17.99 -12.90
CA PHE A 406 -11.42 -16.78 -12.49
C PHE A 406 -9.97 -16.79 -12.97
N THR A 407 -9.50 -15.65 -13.47
CA THR A 407 -8.09 -15.35 -13.72
C THR A 407 -7.64 -14.26 -12.75
N GLY A 408 -6.37 -14.28 -12.35
CA GLY A 408 -5.76 -13.16 -11.65
C GLY A 408 -4.53 -12.66 -12.40
N ASP A 409 -4.18 -11.40 -12.17
CA ASP A 409 -2.99 -10.78 -12.76
C ASP A 409 -1.78 -11.01 -11.86
N ILE A 410 -0.65 -11.38 -12.44
CA ILE A 410 0.64 -11.41 -11.77
C ILE A 410 1.62 -10.48 -12.50
N TYR A 411 2.46 -9.81 -11.71
CA TYR A 411 3.49 -8.88 -12.20
C TYR A 411 4.83 -9.29 -11.63
N TYR A 412 5.81 -9.60 -12.47
CA TYR A 412 7.13 -10.06 -12.00
C TYR A 412 8.26 -9.53 -12.89
N CYS A 413 9.45 -9.36 -12.32
CA CYS A 413 10.63 -8.95 -13.06
C CYS A 413 10.93 -9.92 -14.21
N ASN A 414 11.06 -9.44 -15.45
CA ASN A 414 11.34 -10.33 -16.57
C ASN A 414 12.68 -11.09 -16.43
N ARG A 415 13.67 -10.50 -15.75
CA ARG A 415 15.01 -11.08 -15.57
C ARG A 415 15.12 -12.02 -14.36
N CYS A 416 14.94 -11.51 -13.14
CA CYS A 416 15.11 -12.32 -11.92
C CYS A 416 13.84 -13.07 -11.48
N LYS A 417 12.72 -12.84 -12.16
CA LYS A 417 11.41 -13.41 -11.82
C LYS A 417 10.99 -13.14 -10.37
N GLN A 418 11.46 -12.04 -9.74
CA GLN A 418 10.99 -11.61 -8.43
C GLN A 418 9.82 -10.64 -8.57
N ILE A 419 8.91 -10.65 -7.60
CA ILE A 419 7.75 -9.74 -7.51
C ILE A 419 8.01 -8.51 -6.65
N GLU A 420 9.08 -8.53 -5.86
CA GLU A 420 9.53 -7.44 -5.00
C GLU A 420 11.06 -7.50 -4.90
N PRO A 421 11.75 -6.36 -4.72
CA PRO A 421 11.20 -5.01 -4.67
C PRO A 421 11.00 -4.40 -6.07
N LEU A 422 9.75 -4.04 -6.40
CA LEU A 422 9.40 -3.29 -7.61
C LEU A 422 9.23 -1.80 -7.30
N LEU A 423 9.87 -0.97 -8.11
CA LEU A 423 9.72 0.48 -8.11
C LEU A 423 8.48 0.86 -8.92
N HIS A 424 7.73 1.84 -8.43
CA HIS A 424 6.45 2.29 -9.00
C HIS A 424 6.56 3.68 -9.61
N GLY A 425 5.70 3.99 -10.57
CA GLY A 425 5.63 5.31 -11.21
C GLY A 425 6.78 5.60 -12.17
N ILE A 426 7.60 4.61 -12.51
CA ILE A 426 8.75 4.77 -13.41
C ILE A 426 8.28 4.62 -14.85
N HIS A 427 8.12 5.75 -15.53
CA HIS A 427 7.68 5.80 -16.92
C HIS A 427 8.86 5.67 -17.88
N THR A 428 10.01 6.21 -17.50
CA THR A 428 11.21 6.26 -18.35
C THR A 428 12.42 5.76 -17.59
N ILE A 429 13.17 4.84 -18.18
CA ILE A 429 14.42 4.31 -17.65
C ILE A 429 15.56 4.78 -18.57
N ILE A 430 16.54 5.49 -18.02
CA ILE A 430 17.68 6.04 -18.75
C ILE A 430 18.95 5.32 -18.30
N ALA A 431 19.67 4.74 -19.25
CA ALA A 431 21.03 4.26 -19.01
C ALA A 431 22.00 5.45 -19.03
N VAL A 432 22.59 5.74 -17.88
CA VAL A 432 23.53 6.86 -17.71
C VAL A 432 24.95 6.33 -17.71
N LEU A 433 25.83 6.96 -18.50
CA LEU A 433 27.27 6.74 -18.48
C LEU A 433 27.92 8.00 -17.87
N ASP A 434 28.10 7.97 -16.55
CA ASP A 434 28.64 9.09 -15.77
C ASP A 434 29.51 8.57 -14.61
N GLU A 435 30.81 8.80 -14.71
CA GLU A 435 31.80 8.38 -13.71
C GLU A 435 31.55 9.04 -12.35
N GLN A 436 31.02 10.28 -12.34
CA GLN A 436 30.77 11.04 -11.12
C GLN A 436 29.45 10.71 -10.44
N GLN A 437 28.53 10.03 -11.13
CA GLN A 437 27.32 9.56 -10.48
C GLN A 437 27.67 8.38 -9.54
N GLU A 438 27.81 8.70 -8.25
CA GLU A 438 28.18 7.71 -7.22
C GLU A 438 27.13 6.60 -7.06
N LYS A 439 25.84 6.95 -7.15
CA LYS A 439 24.73 6.01 -6.97
C LYS A 439 24.43 5.24 -8.25
N THR A 440 24.21 3.93 -8.10
CA THR A 440 23.75 3.07 -9.20
C THR A 440 22.41 3.50 -9.78
N LEU A 441 21.49 3.98 -8.94
CA LEU A 441 20.15 4.40 -9.34
C LEU A 441 19.81 5.76 -8.72
N VAL A 442 19.37 6.71 -9.55
CA VAL A 442 18.80 8.00 -9.15
C VAL A 442 17.38 8.08 -9.71
N ILE A 443 16.41 8.46 -8.88
CA ILE A 443 15.01 8.59 -9.30
C ILE A 443 14.63 10.08 -9.26
N ASN A 444 14.30 10.63 -10.43
CA ASN A 444 13.91 12.02 -10.63
C ASN A 444 12.44 12.05 -11.11
N GLY A 445 11.49 12.06 -10.18
CA GLY A 445 10.07 11.97 -10.51
C GLY A 445 9.71 10.62 -11.13
N THR A 446 9.19 10.62 -12.36
CA THR A 446 8.81 9.40 -13.11
C THR A 446 9.96 8.80 -13.92
N ARG A 447 11.17 9.36 -13.79
CA ARG A 447 12.36 8.98 -14.56
C ARG A 447 13.38 8.31 -13.64
N ALA A 448 13.84 7.12 -14.03
CA ALA A 448 14.89 6.36 -13.36
C ALA A 448 16.19 6.46 -14.16
N GLU A 449 17.26 6.93 -13.53
CA GLU A 449 18.60 7.05 -14.09
C GLU A 449 19.50 5.96 -13.51
N VAL A 450 19.88 5.00 -14.33
CA VAL A 450 20.67 3.83 -13.92
C VAL A 450 22.08 3.97 -14.48
N ASN A 451 23.07 4.11 -13.59
CA ASN A 451 24.46 4.26 -13.99
C ASN A 451 25.03 2.92 -14.47
N TRP A 452 25.19 2.76 -15.78
CA TRP A 452 25.72 1.54 -16.38
C TRP A 452 27.16 1.27 -15.94
N LEU A 453 27.99 2.29 -15.71
CA LEU A 453 29.40 2.12 -15.31
C LEU A 453 29.54 1.38 -13.96
N LYS A 454 28.53 1.48 -13.09
CA LYS A 454 28.52 0.81 -11.79
C LYS A 454 28.06 -0.65 -11.87
N ILE A 455 27.14 -0.98 -12.79
CA ILE A 455 26.56 -2.33 -12.90
C ILE A 455 27.20 -3.19 -13.99
N LYS A 456 27.81 -2.56 -15.01
CA LYS A 456 28.49 -3.16 -16.16
C LYS A 456 27.73 -4.29 -16.86
N THR A 457 26.41 -4.25 -16.81
CA THR A 457 25.52 -5.23 -17.44
C THR A 457 24.36 -4.52 -18.13
N ILE A 458 23.92 -5.03 -19.27
CA ILE A 458 22.75 -4.49 -19.99
C ILE A 458 21.45 -4.81 -19.23
N PHE A 459 20.51 -3.88 -19.30
CA PHE A 459 19.18 -3.92 -18.70
C PHE A 459 18.17 -3.25 -19.64
N ASP A 460 16.93 -3.12 -19.19
CA ASP A 460 15.86 -2.51 -19.97
C ASP A 460 15.90 -0.99 -19.83
N PHE A 461 16.10 -0.25 -20.92
CA PHE A 461 16.10 1.21 -20.92
C PHE A 461 15.36 1.77 -22.12
N ASP A 462 14.92 3.02 -21.99
CA ASP A 462 14.18 3.79 -22.99
C ASP A 462 15.04 4.93 -23.59
N GLY A 463 16.21 5.20 -23.00
CA GLY A 463 17.14 6.24 -23.42
C GLY A 463 18.55 5.98 -22.90
N VAL A 464 19.54 6.59 -23.55
CA VAL A 464 20.94 6.58 -23.11
C VAL A 464 21.42 8.02 -22.92
N GLU A 465 22.09 8.32 -21.81
CA GLU A 465 22.75 9.61 -21.59
C GLU A 465 24.23 9.42 -21.28
N ILE A 466 25.10 9.96 -22.12
CA ILE A 466 26.55 9.93 -21.96
C ILE A 466 27.00 11.29 -21.41
N ARG A 467 27.39 11.34 -20.14
CA ARG A 467 27.72 12.59 -19.44
C ARG A 467 29.22 12.75 -19.19
N ARG A 468 29.83 11.76 -18.53
CA ARG A 468 31.26 11.73 -18.18
C ARG A 468 31.74 10.28 -18.24
N ALA A 469 32.03 9.80 -19.44
CA ALA A 469 32.54 8.46 -19.66
C ALA A 469 33.67 8.51 -20.69
N ASN A 470 34.68 7.67 -20.51
CA ASN A 470 35.80 7.60 -21.44
C ASN A 470 35.46 6.73 -22.67
N ASN A 471 36.26 6.85 -23.73
CA ASN A 471 36.05 6.10 -24.98
C ASN A 471 35.97 4.57 -24.74
N PRO A 472 36.90 3.92 -23.99
CA PRO A 472 36.81 2.49 -23.71
C PRO A 472 35.50 2.03 -23.05
N GLU A 473 34.97 2.81 -22.09
CA GLU A 473 33.72 2.49 -21.41
C GLU A 473 32.52 2.55 -22.35
N ILE A 474 32.47 3.57 -23.21
CA ILE A 474 31.41 3.73 -24.21
C ILE A 474 31.46 2.59 -25.22
N GLU A 475 32.66 2.22 -25.69
CA GLU A 475 32.86 1.11 -26.61
C GLU A 475 32.45 -0.22 -25.97
N GLN A 476 32.79 -0.44 -24.69
CA GLN A 476 32.38 -1.62 -23.94
C GLN A 476 30.85 -1.70 -23.81
N PHE A 477 30.18 -0.59 -23.49
CA PHE A 477 28.72 -0.51 -23.43
C PHE A 477 28.07 -0.89 -24.77
N CYS A 478 28.51 -0.26 -25.85
CA CYS A 478 28.01 -0.54 -27.20
C CYS A 478 28.28 -1.99 -27.63
N ALA A 479 29.44 -2.55 -27.29
CA ALA A 479 29.77 -3.94 -27.57
C ALA A 479 28.83 -4.92 -26.85
N GLN A 480 28.43 -4.65 -25.60
CA GLN A 480 27.46 -5.48 -24.90
C GLN A 480 26.07 -5.43 -25.54
N ILE A 481 25.62 -4.24 -25.98
CA ILE A 481 24.34 -4.08 -26.71
C ILE A 481 24.34 -4.92 -27.99
N ARG A 482 25.39 -4.82 -28.79
CA ARG A 482 25.52 -5.57 -30.06
C ARG A 482 25.61 -7.08 -29.86
N LYS A 483 26.11 -7.53 -28.71
CA LYS A 483 26.21 -8.95 -28.34
C LYS A 483 24.96 -9.47 -27.62
N HIS A 484 23.91 -8.68 -27.47
CA HIS A 484 22.69 -9.13 -26.81
C HIS A 484 22.09 -10.34 -27.57
N PRO A 485 21.74 -11.45 -26.89
CA PRO A 485 21.38 -12.70 -27.57
C PRO A 485 20.05 -12.62 -28.33
N ASP A 486 19.17 -11.69 -27.95
CA ASP A 486 17.86 -11.51 -28.58
C ASP A 486 17.92 -10.44 -29.70
N PRO A 487 17.67 -10.81 -30.98
CA PRO A 487 17.68 -9.88 -32.11
C PRO A 487 16.64 -8.75 -31.99
N GLN A 488 15.48 -9.01 -31.38
CA GLN A 488 14.44 -7.97 -31.21
C GLN A 488 14.93 -6.85 -30.30
N TRP A 489 15.73 -7.20 -29.30
CA TRP A 489 16.37 -6.23 -28.43
C TRP A 489 17.43 -5.42 -29.17
N GLN A 490 18.22 -6.04 -30.05
CA GLN A 490 19.21 -5.31 -30.84
C GLN A 490 18.54 -4.25 -31.74
N GLU A 491 17.43 -4.61 -32.39
CA GLU A 491 16.65 -3.69 -33.21
C GLU A 491 16.05 -2.56 -32.37
N ARG A 492 15.47 -2.90 -31.21
CA ARG A 492 14.96 -1.89 -30.26
C ARG A 492 16.06 -0.94 -29.79
N PHE A 493 17.24 -1.46 -29.41
CA PHE A 493 18.35 -0.64 -28.93
C PHE A 493 18.82 0.37 -29.98
N ARG A 494 18.78 0.01 -31.28
CA ARG A 494 19.08 0.96 -32.37
C ARG A 494 18.12 2.13 -32.39
N ALA A 495 16.84 1.91 -32.13
CA ALA A 495 15.82 2.96 -32.14
C ALA A 495 15.83 3.87 -30.90
N ILE A 496 16.55 3.49 -29.84
CA ILE A 496 16.58 4.25 -28.59
C ILE A 496 17.38 5.55 -28.76
N PRO A 497 16.89 6.70 -28.26
CA PRO A 497 17.62 7.95 -28.29
C PRO A 497 18.86 7.89 -27.40
N CYS A 498 19.99 8.36 -27.95
CA CYS A 498 21.24 8.57 -27.22
C CYS A 498 21.53 10.08 -27.15
N THR A 499 21.68 10.60 -25.94
CA THR A 499 22.01 12.00 -25.68
C THR A 499 23.44 12.10 -25.17
N VAL A 500 24.24 12.98 -25.76
CA VAL A 500 25.66 13.17 -25.40
C VAL A 500 25.86 14.56 -24.81
N HIS A 501 26.57 14.64 -23.69
CA HIS A 501 26.95 15.92 -23.10
C HIS A 501 27.94 16.68 -24.00
N PRO A 502 27.72 17.98 -24.27
CA PRO A 502 28.48 18.74 -25.27
C PRO A 502 29.99 18.87 -24.98
N SER A 503 30.42 18.66 -23.74
CA SER A 503 31.84 18.74 -23.37
C SER A 503 32.64 17.48 -23.71
N LEU A 504 31.99 16.40 -24.14
CA LEU A 504 32.68 15.14 -24.47
C LEU A 504 33.23 15.20 -25.89
N GLN A 505 34.53 14.91 -26.02
CA GLN A 505 35.17 14.69 -27.31
C GLN A 505 35.43 13.19 -27.49
N PHE A 506 34.86 12.60 -28.53
CA PHE A 506 35.04 11.19 -28.83
C PHE A 506 36.16 10.97 -29.83
N ALA A 507 36.84 9.84 -29.69
CA ALA A 507 37.68 9.36 -30.77
C ALA A 507 36.80 9.02 -31.99
N PRO A 508 37.30 9.17 -33.24
CA PRO A 508 36.53 8.81 -34.43
C PRO A 508 36.01 7.36 -34.43
N SER A 509 36.77 6.43 -33.84
CA SER A 509 36.36 5.03 -33.65
C SER A 509 35.11 4.91 -32.76
N THR A 510 35.10 5.61 -31.63
CA THR A 510 34.00 5.60 -30.68
C THR A 510 32.75 6.25 -31.29
N GLN A 511 32.91 7.32 -32.07
CA GLN A 511 31.80 7.94 -32.80
C GLN A 511 31.19 7.00 -33.84
N ALA A 512 32.02 6.27 -34.59
CA ALA A 512 31.57 5.24 -35.54
C ALA A 512 30.84 4.08 -34.81
N ILE A 513 31.31 3.70 -33.62
CA ILE A 513 30.64 2.69 -32.80
C ILE A 513 29.30 3.18 -32.29
N LEU A 514 29.20 4.42 -31.80
CA LEU A 514 27.94 5.00 -31.33
C LEU A 514 26.91 5.09 -32.46
N THR A 515 27.30 5.65 -33.61
CA THR A 515 26.41 5.79 -34.79
C THR A 515 25.99 4.44 -35.38
N GLY A 516 26.85 3.43 -35.31
CA GLY A 516 26.47 2.05 -35.68
C GLY A 516 25.60 1.34 -34.64
N THR A 517 25.51 1.85 -33.41
CA THR A 517 24.71 1.24 -32.32
C THR A 517 23.36 1.92 -32.14
N PHE A 518 23.30 3.25 -32.29
CA PHE A 518 22.10 4.07 -32.08
C PHE A 518 21.80 4.90 -33.34
N THR A 519 20.54 4.90 -33.77
CA THR A 519 20.09 5.65 -34.96
C THR A 519 19.94 7.14 -34.65
N THR A 520 19.58 7.50 -33.42
CA THR A 520 19.38 8.90 -33.02
C THR A 520 20.39 9.28 -31.96
N ILE A 521 21.35 10.14 -32.33
CA ILE A 521 22.32 10.74 -31.41
C ILE A 521 22.10 12.24 -31.38
N THR A 522 21.84 12.79 -30.21
CA THR A 522 21.61 14.23 -30.01
C THR A 522 22.55 14.79 -28.96
N THR A 523 22.93 16.06 -29.09
CA THR A 523 23.70 16.74 -28.05
C THR A 523 22.76 17.30 -27.00
N MET A 524 23.06 17.09 -25.71
CA MET A 524 22.27 17.66 -24.61
C MET A 524 22.26 19.18 -24.75
N THR A 525 21.08 19.77 -24.92
CA THR A 525 20.94 21.23 -24.82
C THR A 525 21.27 21.62 -23.40
N SER A 526 22.30 22.45 -23.20
CA SER A 526 22.62 23.03 -21.90
C SER A 526 21.37 23.75 -21.39
N GLN A 527 20.61 23.11 -20.50
CA GLN A 527 19.56 23.79 -19.78
C GLN A 527 20.27 24.90 -19.02
N LYS A 528 20.00 26.16 -19.42
CA LYS A 528 20.43 27.32 -18.65
C LYS A 528 19.77 27.20 -17.28
N GLY A 529 20.53 26.66 -16.33
CA GLY A 529 20.15 26.55 -14.92
C GLY A 529 20.12 27.90 -14.26
#